data_AF-A0A5E4ZZI0-F1
#
_entry.id   AF-A0A5E4ZZI0-F1
#
_cell.length_a   1.000
_cell.length_b   1.000
_cell.length_c   1.000
_cell.angle_alpha   90.00
_cell.angle_beta   90.00
_cell.angle_gamma   90.00
#
_symmetry.space_group_name_H-M   'P 1'
#
loop_
_entity.id
_entity.type
_entity.pdbx_description
1 polymer ?
#
loop_
_entity_poly.entity_id
_entity_poly.type
_entity_poly.pdbx_seq_one_letter_code
_entity_poly.pdbx_strand_id
1 'polypeptide(L)' 'MTSRLITLNDIYSFDPNAQVSWDPFIDIIGRHFKQPKEGLGFDGSPSAHMWRTIIWPTKFL' A
#
# COMPACT_ATOMS: atom_id res chain seq x y z
N MET A 1 2.04 8.23 -13.81
CA MET A 1 3.06 9.01 -13.06
C MET A 1 2.58 10.38 -12.57
N THR A 2 1.37 10.82 -12.89
CA THR A 2 0.82 12.12 -12.47
C THR A 2 0.43 12.17 -10.99
N SER A 3 -0.10 11.08 -10.43
CA SER A 3 -0.56 11.00 -9.04
C SER A 3 0.55 11.26 -8.01
N ARG A 4 1.75 10.71 -8.24
CA ARG A 4 2.93 10.95 -7.37
C ARG A 4 3.35 12.42 -7.36
N LEU A 5 3.30 13.09 -8.51
CA LEU A 5 3.67 14.50 -8.62
C LEU A 5 2.67 15.39 -7.88
N ILE A 6 1.39 15.04 -7.86
CA ILE A 6 0.37 15.73 -7.06
C ILE A 6 0.73 15.61 -5.58
N THR A 7 0.96 14.39 -5.06
CA THR A 7 1.30 14.21 -3.64
C THR A 7 2.62 14.83 -3.21
N LEU A 8 3.59 14.98 -4.13
CA LEU A 8 4.89 15.59 -3.83
C LEU A 8 4.88 17.12 -3.87
N ASN A 9 4.05 17.71 -4.73
CA ASN A 9 4.05 19.16 -4.95
C ASN A 9 2.83 19.85 -4.31
N ASP A 10 1.85 19.10 -3.83
CA ASP A 10 0.69 19.64 -3.11
C ASP A 10 1.05 19.93 -1.65
N ILE A 11 1.76 21.04 -1.47
CA ILE A 11 2.15 21.58 -0.16
C ILE A 11 1.00 22.22 0.61
N TYR A 12 -0.18 22.38 -0.02
CA TYR A 12 -1.34 23.03 0.59
C TYR A 12 -2.30 22.01 1.20
N SER A 13 -2.49 20.86 0.57
CA SER A 13 -3.39 19.80 1.06
C SER A 13 -2.74 18.88 2.09
N PHE A 14 -1.40 18.79 2.10
CA PHE A 14 -0.66 17.90 3.01
C PHE A 14 0.17 18.71 4.00
N ASP A 15 -0.17 18.58 5.29
CA ASP A 15 0.62 19.15 6.39
C ASP A 15 1.87 18.28 6.66
N PRO A 16 3.10 18.83 6.50
CA PRO A 16 4.33 18.10 6.76
C PRO A 16 4.51 17.66 8.22
N ASN A 17 3.83 18.31 9.16
CA ASN A 17 3.95 18.05 10.59
C ASN A 17 2.78 17.23 11.15
N ALA A 18 1.88 16.76 10.28
CA ALA A 18 0.74 15.97 10.71
C ALA A 18 1.21 14.68 11.42
N GLN A 19 0.81 14.52 12.68
CA GLN A 19 0.97 13.26 13.39
C GLN A 19 -0.14 12.31 12.95
N VAL A 20 0.21 11.40 12.05
CA VAL A 20 -0.72 10.41 11.51
C VAL A 20 -0.79 9.21 12.46
N SER A 21 -1.99 8.88 12.95
CA SER A 21 -2.22 7.66 13.73
C SER A 21 -2.97 6.60 12.91
N TRP A 22 -2.64 5.33 13.19
CA TRP A 22 -3.30 4.17 12.61
C TRP A 22 -4.56 3.74 13.37
N ASP A 23 -4.75 4.24 14.61
CA ASP A 23 -5.85 3.87 15.49
C ASP A 23 -7.24 3.79 14.81
N PRO A 24 -7.67 4.77 13.99
CA PRO A 24 -8.98 4.70 13.34
C PRO A 24 -9.11 3.56 12.31
N PHE A 25 -8.00 3.02 11.80
CA PHE A 25 -8.00 1.98 10.76
C PHE A 25 -7.78 0.58 11.30
N ILE A 26 -7.37 0.42 12.57
CA ILE A 26 -7.04 -0.89 13.15
C ILE A 26 -8.21 -1.87 13.00
N ASP A 27 -9.43 -1.44 13.36
CA ASP A 27 -10.63 -2.29 13.28
C ASP A 27 -10.96 -2.68 11.82
N ILE A 28 -10.85 -1.72 10.89
CA ILE A 28 -11.11 -1.96 9.46
C ILE A 28 -10.11 -2.98 8.91
N ILE A 29 -8.82 -2.80 9.20
CA ILE A 29 -7.76 -3.70 8.76
C ILE A 29 -7.97 -5.08 9.37
N GLY A 30 -8.24 -5.17 10.67
CA GLY A 30 -8.47 -6.46 11.34
C GLY A 30 -9.65 -7.26 10.77
N ARG A 31 -10.71 -6.58 10.30
CA ARG A 31 -11.87 -7.25 9.70
C ARG A 31 -11.66 -7.68 8.25
N HIS A 32 -10.90 -6.92 7.47
CA HIS A 32 -10.83 -7.09 6.01
C HIS A 32 -9.51 -7.68 5.52
N PHE A 33 -8.41 -7.44 6.23
CA PHE A 33 -7.10 -7.94 5.83
C PHE A 33 -7.03 -9.46 6.04
N LYS A 34 -6.83 -10.19 4.96
CA LYS A 34 -6.69 -11.64 4.95
C LYS A 34 -5.39 -12.01 4.25
N GLN A 35 -4.50 -12.67 4.98
CA GLN A 35 -3.29 -13.25 4.41
C GLN A 35 -3.72 -14.34 3.40
N PRO A 36 -3.18 -14.34 2.16
CA PRO A 36 -3.42 -15.45 1.24
C PRO A 36 -2.84 -16.73 1.84
N LYS A 37 -3.48 -17.86 1.54
CA LYS A 37 -2.97 -19.17 1.97
C LYS A 37 -1.62 -19.48 1.30
N GLU A 38 -1.42 -18.92 0.12
CA GLU A 38 -0.25 -19.10 -0.74
C GLU A 38 0.95 -18.24 -0.28
N GLY A 39 0.73 -17.29 0.64
CA GLY A 39 1.78 -16.47 1.25
C GLY A 39 1.93 -15.08 0.63
N LEU A 40 3.09 -14.44 0.87
CA LEU A 40 3.37 -13.04 0.52
C LEU A 40 3.92 -12.86 -0.92
N GLY A 41 3.76 -13.87 -1.77
CA GLY A 41 4.07 -13.73 -3.18
C GLY A 41 5.52 -14.00 -3.59
N PHE A 42 6.32 -14.69 -2.79
CA PHE A 42 7.63 -15.22 -3.24
C PHE A 42 7.53 -16.59 -3.93
N ASP A 43 6.30 -17.02 -4.21
CA ASP A 43 5.93 -18.31 -4.77
C ASP A 43 5.36 -18.16 -6.21
N GLY A 44 4.90 -19.27 -6.80
CA GLY A 44 4.34 -19.30 -8.16
C GLY A 44 2.82 -19.10 -8.24
N SER A 45 2.14 -18.76 -7.14
CA SER A 45 0.69 -18.63 -7.12
C SER A 45 0.16 -17.41 -7.87
N PRO A 46 -1.12 -17.41 -8.30
CA PRO A 46 -1.77 -16.23 -8.86
C PRO A 46 -1.80 -15.03 -7.90
N SER A 47 -1.80 -15.28 -6.59
CA SER A 47 -1.76 -14.23 -5.56
C SER A 47 -0.42 -13.50 -5.54
N ALA A 48 0.67 -14.17 -5.93
CA ALA A 48 2.01 -13.61 -5.93
C ALA A 48 2.15 -12.38 -6.83
N HIS A 49 1.41 -12.37 -7.94
CA HIS A 49 1.40 -11.22 -8.84
C HIS A 49 0.89 -9.95 -8.14
N MET A 50 -0.22 -10.04 -7.40
CA MET A 50 -0.78 -8.90 -6.66
C MET A 50 0.15 -8.43 -5.54
N TRP A 51 0.78 -9.34 -4.79
CA TRP A 51 1.66 -8.94 -3.68
C TRP A 51 2.96 -8.31 -4.16
N ARG A 52 3.54 -8.79 -5.27
CA ARG A 52 4.75 -8.18 -5.86
C ARG A 52 4.51 -6.77 -6.36
N THR A 53 3.33 -6.45 -6.88
CA THR A 53 3.01 -5.07 -7.31
C THR A 53 2.86 -4.12 -6.13
N ILE A 54 2.48 -4.63 -4.95
CA ILE A 54 2.46 -3.85 -3.70
C ILE A 54 3.88 -3.71 -3.11
N ILE A 55 4.67 -4.79 -3.08
CA ILE A 55 6.04 -4.80 -2.52
C ILE A 55 6.99 -3.94 -3.36
N TRP A 56 6.89 -4.02 -4.68
CA TRP A 56 7.74 -3.30 -5.63
C TRP A 56 6.91 -2.53 -6.66
N PRO A 57 6.22 -1.45 -6.25
CA PRO A 57 5.26 -0.73 -7.10
C PRO A 57 5.89 -0.06 -8.32
N THR A 58 7.21 0.09 -8.35
CA THR A 58 7.96 0.69 -9.47
C THR A 58 8.72 -0.33 -10.31
N LYS A 59 8.72 -1.61 -9.93
CA LYS A 59 9.41 -2.65 -10.68
C LYS A 59 8.48 -3.14 -11.80
N PHE A 60 8.54 -2.45 -12.94
CA PHE A 60 7.99 -2.98 -14.18
C PHE A 60 8.85 -4.18 -14.60
N LEU A 61 8.20 -5.28 -15.00
CA LEU A 61 8.73 -6.62 -15.31
C LEU A 61 10.26 -6.72 -15.44
#